data_AF-A0A0H3J1V7-F1
#
_entry.id   AF-A0A0H3J1V7-F1
#
_cell.length_a   1.000
_cell.length_b   1.000
_cell.length_c   1.000
_cell.angle_alpha   90.00
_cell.angle_beta   90.00
_cell.angle_gamma   90.00
#
_symmetry.space_group_name_H-M   'P 1'
#
loop_
_entity.id
_entity.type
_entity.pdbx_description
1 polymer ?
#
loop_
_entity_poly.entity_id
_entity_poly.type
_entity_poly.pdbx_seq_one_letter_code
_entity_poly.pdbx_strand_id
1 'polypeptide(L)'
;MAKTRTSNITKGGLYTALSLLFIYLSNILPTNKFFILVIVSCIIPISIITTNFRNSITIYAATSLLSLLLLGIKLNVLSYIIFFGSYGFIKYYIEKVNKLPLEILLKLIFANLCGAVIYLIYKLIFVVDIIAAIKFPVAVLIIAMEVVFLLYDYALTLFISYVNKNYLKRLK
;
A
#
# COMPACT_ATOMS: atom_id res chain seq x y z
N MET A 1 19.90 -0.91 -20.85
CA MET A 1 19.39 0.40 -21.35
C MET A 1 19.77 1.48 -20.35
N ALA A 2 20.49 2.52 -20.77
CA ALA A 2 20.91 3.60 -19.87
C ALA A 2 19.67 4.23 -19.21
N LYS A 3 19.70 4.33 -17.87
CA LYS A 3 18.60 4.88 -17.08
C LYS A 3 18.58 6.41 -17.26
N THR A 4 18.07 6.88 -18.39
CA THR A 4 17.98 8.31 -18.69
C THR A 4 16.96 8.97 -17.76
N ARG A 5 17.20 10.24 -17.41
CA ARG A 5 16.27 11.01 -16.54
C ARG A 5 14.86 11.06 -17.14
N THR A 6 14.75 11.15 -18.46
CA THR A 6 13.47 11.14 -19.19
C THR A 6 12.70 9.84 -18.97
N SER A 7 13.36 8.68 -19.06
CA SER A 7 12.71 7.37 -18.84
C SER A 7 12.10 7.25 -17.43
N ASN A 8 12.79 7.76 -16.41
CA ASN A 8 12.29 7.73 -15.03
C ASN A 8 11.08 8.65 -14.83
N ILE A 9 11.04 9.80 -15.50
CA ILE A 9 9.91 10.72 -15.45
C ILE A 9 8.69 10.09 -16.12
N THR A 10 8.84 9.52 -17.32
CA THR A 10 7.74 8.86 -18.04
C THR A 10 7.18 7.68 -17.25
N LYS A 11 8.04 6.81 -16.70
CA LYS A 11 7.61 5.71 -15.82
C LYS A 11 6.90 6.23 -14.57
N GLY A 12 7.41 7.31 -13.98
CA GLY A 12 6.80 7.96 -12.83
C GLY A 12 5.36 8.39 -13.13
N GLY A 13 5.14 9.15 -14.21
CA GLY A 13 3.81 9.58 -14.63
C GLY A 13 2.86 8.42 -14.96
N LEU A 14 3.39 7.34 -15.55
CA LEU A 14 2.62 6.13 -15.83
C LEU A 14 2.15 5.46 -14.53
N TYR A 15 3.07 5.24 -13.57
CA TYR A 15 2.74 4.61 -12.29
C TYR A 15 1.80 5.48 -11.45
N THR A 16 1.95 6.80 -11.48
CA THR A 16 1.02 7.69 -10.77
C THR A 16 -0.38 7.60 -11.36
N ALA A 17 -0.52 7.70 -12.68
CA ALA A 17 -1.80 7.62 -13.38
C ALA A 17 -2.48 6.26 -13.15
N LEU A 18 -1.72 5.16 -13.24
CA LEU A 18 -2.24 3.82 -13.02
C LEU A 18 -2.71 3.61 -11.58
N SER A 19 -1.93 4.07 -10.60
CA SER A 19 -2.32 3.99 -9.18
C SER A 19 -3.61 4.77 -8.92
N LEU A 20 -3.69 5.98 -9.47
CA LEU A 20 -4.88 6.83 -9.34
C LEU A 20 -6.11 6.20 -9.98
N LEU A 21 -5.96 5.58 -11.16
CA LEU A 21 -7.03 4.88 -11.85
C LEU A 21 -7.59 3.74 -10.99
N PHE A 22 -6.74 2.92 -10.37
CA PHE A 22 -7.20 1.86 -9.49
C PHE A 22 -7.84 2.39 -8.20
N ILE A 23 -7.29 3.45 -7.60
CA ILE A 23 -7.92 4.11 -6.44
C ILE A 23 -9.31 4.65 -6.83
N TYR A 24 -9.45 5.18 -8.05
CA TYR A 24 -10.74 5.61 -8.59
C TYR A 24 -11.72 4.46 -8.81
N LEU A 25 -11.27 3.35 -9.40
CA LEU A 25 -12.08 2.13 -9.53
C LEU A 25 -12.57 1.61 -8.17
N SER A 26 -11.73 1.68 -7.14
CA SER A 26 -12.12 1.28 -5.78
C SER A 26 -13.27 2.14 -5.21
N ASN A 27 -13.43 3.38 -5.69
CA ASN A 27 -14.52 4.26 -5.25
C ASN A 27 -15.83 4.00 -6.01
N ILE A 28 -15.77 3.57 -7.28
CA ILE A 28 -16.95 3.24 -8.07
C ILE A 28 -17.50 1.87 -7.68
N LEU A 29 -16.64 0.88 -7.48
CA LEU A 29 -17.07 -0.49 -7.24
C LEU A 29 -17.66 -0.63 -5.82
N PRO A 30 -18.89 -1.16 -5.68
CA PRO A 30 -19.51 -1.34 -4.37
C PRO A 30 -18.85 -2.46 -3.58
N THR A 31 -18.34 -3.49 -4.26
CA THR A 31 -17.73 -4.70 -3.69
C THR A 31 -16.22 -4.73 -3.91
N ASN A 32 -15.48 -5.42 -3.02
CA ASN A 32 -14.05 -5.73 -3.15
C ASN A 32 -13.09 -4.52 -3.22
N LYS A 33 -13.46 -3.39 -2.62
CA LYS A 33 -12.63 -2.17 -2.56
C LYS A 33 -11.21 -2.44 -2.03
N PHE A 34 -11.10 -3.26 -0.98
CA PHE A 34 -9.82 -3.64 -0.39
C PHE A 34 -8.92 -4.42 -1.36
N PHE A 35 -9.49 -5.31 -2.17
CA PHE A 35 -8.72 -6.09 -3.14
C PHE A 35 -8.04 -5.20 -4.18
N ILE A 36 -8.75 -4.16 -4.64
CA ILE A 36 -8.19 -3.19 -5.58
C ILE A 36 -7.03 -2.43 -4.94
N LEU A 37 -7.18 -2.01 -3.67
CA LEU A 37 -6.10 -1.33 -2.94
C LEU A 37 -4.87 -2.23 -2.73
N VAL A 38 -5.06 -3.54 -2.53
CA VAL A 38 -3.96 -4.52 -2.53
C VAL A 38 -3.24 -4.50 -3.88
N ILE A 39 -3.94 -4.47 -5.00
CA ILE A 39 -3.31 -4.36 -6.32
C ILE A 39 -2.52 -3.06 -6.45
N VAL A 40 -3.07 -1.93 -5.95
CA VAL A 40 -2.38 -0.63 -6.00
C VAL A 40 -1.07 -0.66 -5.21
N SER A 41 -1.06 -1.35 -4.06
CA SER A 41 0.14 -1.46 -3.21
C SER A 41 1.35 -2.04 -3.95
N CYS A 42 1.12 -2.94 -4.91
CA CYS A 42 2.15 -3.57 -5.72
C CYS A 42 2.89 -2.57 -6.62
N ILE A 43 2.28 -1.44 -6.97
CA ILE A 43 2.89 -0.44 -7.86
C ILE A 43 4.12 0.21 -7.22
N ILE A 44 4.10 0.44 -5.91
CA ILE A 44 5.23 1.06 -5.20
C ILE A 44 6.49 0.17 -5.26
N PRO A 45 6.47 -1.11 -4.86
CA PRO A 45 7.62 -2.00 -5.04
C PRO A 45 8.13 -2.10 -6.48
N ILE A 46 7.22 -2.17 -7.47
CA ILE A 46 7.62 -2.19 -8.90
C ILE A 46 8.38 -0.91 -9.24
N SER A 47 7.87 0.25 -8.81
CA SER A 47 8.52 1.52 -9.07
C SER A 47 9.92 1.61 -8.44
N ILE A 48 10.12 1.00 -7.26
CA ILE A 48 11.41 0.96 -6.58
C ILE A 48 12.42 0.16 -7.42
N ILE A 49 12.00 -1.00 -7.93
CA ILE A 49 12.83 -1.88 -8.77
C ILE A 49 13.15 -1.21 -10.12
N THR A 50 12.17 -0.55 -10.76
CA THR A 50 12.34 -0.04 -12.13
C THR A 50 12.94 1.36 -12.21
N THR A 51 12.72 2.23 -11.22
CA THR A 51 13.09 3.66 -11.30
C THR A 51 14.08 4.13 -10.25
N ASN A 52 13.94 3.78 -8.97
CA ASN A 52 14.81 4.10 -7.81
C ASN A 52 13.91 4.51 -6.63
N PHE A 53 14.40 4.29 -5.41
CA PHE A 53 13.70 4.66 -4.17
C PHE A 53 13.24 6.13 -4.11
N ARG A 54 14.08 7.09 -4.52
CA ARG A 54 13.74 8.53 -4.52
C ARG A 54 12.57 8.85 -5.47
N ASN A 55 12.56 8.25 -6.66
CA ASN A 55 11.48 8.42 -7.63
C ASN A 55 10.18 7.78 -7.13
N SER A 56 10.27 6.63 -6.46
CA SER A 56 9.10 6.00 -5.84
C SER A 56 8.44 6.88 -4.79
N ILE A 57 9.22 7.59 -3.97
CA ILE A 57 8.66 8.58 -3.03
C ILE A 57 7.89 9.66 -3.78
N THR A 58 8.43 10.19 -4.88
CA THR A 58 7.73 11.21 -5.67
C THR A 58 6.45 10.67 -6.32
N ILE A 59 6.45 9.41 -6.77
CA ILE A 59 5.26 8.74 -7.31
C ILE A 59 4.20 8.63 -6.21
N TYR A 60 4.58 8.13 -5.04
CA TYR A 60 3.69 8.02 -3.90
C TYR A 60 3.12 9.38 -3.49
N ALA A 61 3.96 10.40 -3.29
CA ALA A 61 3.51 11.74 -2.92
C ALA A 61 2.54 12.34 -3.96
N ALA A 62 2.87 12.22 -5.25
CA ALA A 62 1.99 12.68 -6.32
C ALA A 62 0.65 11.93 -6.34
N THR A 63 0.66 10.59 -6.20
CA THR A 63 -0.58 9.79 -6.13
C THR A 63 -1.44 10.18 -4.94
N SER A 64 -0.84 10.35 -3.76
CA SER A 64 -1.54 10.73 -2.54
C SER A 64 -2.21 12.10 -2.70
N LEU A 65 -1.47 13.09 -3.20
CA LEU A 65 -1.99 14.45 -3.39
C LEU A 65 -3.09 14.49 -4.46
N LEU A 66 -2.88 13.88 -5.63
CA LEU A 66 -3.92 13.83 -6.66
C LEU A 66 -5.14 13.02 -6.20
N SER A 67 -4.95 11.94 -5.44
CA SER A 67 -6.07 11.13 -4.96
C SER A 67 -6.94 11.88 -3.97
N LEU A 68 -6.34 12.70 -3.09
CA LEU A 68 -7.07 13.59 -2.20
C LEU A 68 -7.82 14.68 -2.98
N LEU A 69 -7.16 15.29 -3.97
CA LEU A 69 -7.72 16.39 -4.74
C LEU A 69 -8.90 15.94 -5.63
N LEU A 70 -8.80 14.78 -6.27
CA LEU A 70 -9.80 14.31 -7.23
C LEU A 70 -10.91 13.49 -6.59
N LEU A 71 -10.63 12.70 -5.55
CA LEU A 71 -11.60 11.77 -4.96
C LEU A 71 -12.10 12.21 -3.57
N GLY A 72 -11.44 13.19 -2.96
CA GLY A 72 -11.76 13.71 -1.64
C GLY A 72 -11.30 12.81 -0.49
N ILE A 73 -11.72 13.18 0.72
CA ILE A 73 -11.40 12.45 1.96
C ILE A 73 -12.35 11.26 2.10
N LYS A 74 -11.94 10.11 1.58
CA LYS A 74 -12.67 8.84 1.66
C LYS A 74 -11.81 7.76 2.31
N LEU A 75 -12.46 6.75 2.89
CA LEU A 75 -11.77 5.64 3.57
C LEU A 75 -10.76 4.95 2.64
N ASN A 76 -11.09 4.76 1.37
CA ASN A 76 -10.19 4.12 0.39
C ASN A 76 -8.91 4.94 0.15
N VAL A 77 -9.06 6.27 0.02
CA VAL A 77 -7.95 7.19 -0.22
C VAL A 77 -7.04 7.26 1.01
N LEU A 78 -7.64 7.40 2.19
CA LEU A 78 -6.91 7.38 3.45
C LEU A 78 -6.18 6.04 3.67
N SER A 79 -6.84 4.92 3.36
CA SER A 79 -6.23 3.59 3.46
C SER A 79 -5.05 3.45 2.50
N TYR A 80 -5.13 4.02 1.29
CA TYR A 80 -4.01 4.04 0.36
C TYR A 80 -2.82 4.83 0.94
N ILE A 81 -3.07 6.05 1.41
CA ILE A 81 -2.01 6.93 1.92
C ILE A 81 -1.37 6.32 3.18
N ILE A 82 -2.18 5.93 4.15
CA ILE A 82 -1.65 5.52 5.45
C ILE A 82 -1.03 4.13 5.39
N PHE A 83 -1.61 3.22 4.61
CA PHE A 83 -1.26 1.79 4.65
C PHE A 83 -0.77 1.24 3.31
N PHE A 84 -1.62 1.16 2.28
CA PHE A 84 -1.27 0.38 1.07
C PHE A 84 -0.10 0.98 0.28
N GLY A 85 0.00 2.31 0.19
CA GLY A 85 1.08 3.01 -0.51
C GLY A 85 2.36 3.07 0.33
N SER A 86 2.25 3.32 1.63
CA SER A 86 3.40 3.42 2.53
C SER A 86 4.07 2.06 2.80
N TYR A 87 3.29 0.97 2.86
CA TYR A 87 3.78 -0.36 3.21
C TYR A 87 4.87 -0.87 2.27
N GLY A 88 4.78 -0.57 0.97
CA GLY A 88 5.81 -0.95 0.00
C GLY A 88 7.20 -0.44 0.36
N PHE A 89 7.30 0.77 0.94
CA PHE A 89 8.57 1.33 1.41
C PHE A 89 9.03 0.70 2.72
N ILE A 90 8.11 0.50 3.66
CA ILE A 90 8.42 -0.06 4.97
C ILE A 90 8.92 -1.50 4.82
N LYS A 91 8.23 -2.30 4.00
CA LYS A 91 8.68 -3.65 3.66
C LYS A 91 10.08 -3.64 3.06
N TYR A 92 10.38 -2.70 2.15
CA TYR A 92 11.71 -2.55 1.56
C TYR A 92 12.81 -2.29 2.60
N TYR A 93 12.51 -1.64 3.73
CA TYR A 93 13.46 -1.48 4.83
C TYR A 93 13.47 -2.66 5.80
N ILE A 94 12.31 -3.22 6.12
CA ILE A 94 12.19 -4.35 7.04
C ILE A 94 12.93 -5.57 6.48
N GLU A 95 12.76 -5.90 5.20
CA GLU A 95 13.41 -7.06 4.58
C GLU A 95 14.95 -6.91 4.49
N LYS A 96 15.51 -5.71 4.73
CA LYS A 96 16.98 -5.53 4.83
C LYS A 96 17.56 -5.96 6.17
N VAL A 97 16.72 -6.12 7.20
CA VAL A 97 17.15 -6.49 8.55
C VAL A 97 17.68 -7.93 8.58
N ASN A 98 17.19 -8.81 7.68
CA ASN A 98 17.59 -10.22 7.57
C ASN A 98 17.40 -11.02 8.86
N LYS A 99 16.40 -10.66 9.69
CA LYS A 99 16.08 -11.34 10.94
C LYS A 99 14.57 -11.57 11.01
N LEU A 100 14.16 -12.78 10.60
CA LEU A 100 12.76 -13.20 10.54
C LEU A 100 11.89 -12.78 11.75
N PRO A 101 12.27 -13.03 13.02
CA PRO A 101 11.42 -12.65 14.15
C PRO A 101 11.29 -11.13 14.30
N LEU A 102 12.34 -10.37 14.02
CA LEU A 102 12.30 -8.91 14.09
C LEU A 102 11.47 -8.33 12.93
N GLU A 103 11.53 -8.95 11.76
CA GLU A 103 10.75 -8.54 10.59
C GLU A 103 9.26 -8.69 10.82
N ILE A 104 8.82 -9.85 11.34
CA ILE A 104 7.41 -10.09 11.65
C ILE A 104 6.92 -9.09 12.70
N LEU A 105 7.70 -8.88 13.77
CA LEU A 105 7.35 -7.94 14.83
C LEU A 105 7.19 -6.51 14.31
N LEU A 106 8.13 -6.03 13.48
CA LEU A 106 8.04 -4.69 12.87
C LEU A 106 6.85 -4.56 11.92
N LYS A 107 6.53 -5.61 11.16
CA LYS A 107 5.36 -5.64 10.26
C LYS A 107 4.05 -5.55 11.04
N LEU A 108 3.93 -6.32 12.13
CA LEU A 108 2.73 -6.31 12.99
C LEU A 108 2.55 -4.96 13.70
N ILE A 109 3.64 -4.38 14.22
CA ILE A 109 3.61 -3.03 14.82
C ILE A 109 3.12 -2.01 13.79
N PHE A 110 3.66 -2.07 12.57
CA PHE A 110 3.24 -1.16 11.51
C PHE A 110 1.75 -1.32 11.16
N ALA A 111 1.27 -2.55 10.99
CA ALA A 111 -0.13 -2.83 10.68
C ALA A 111 -1.08 -2.32 11.77
N ASN A 112 -0.76 -2.59 13.04
CA ASN A 112 -1.56 -2.15 14.17
C ASN A 112 -1.55 -0.61 14.32
N LEU A 113 -0.40 0.04 14.13
CA LEU A 113 -0.32 1.50 14.14
C LEU A 113 -1.15 2.14 13.02
N CYS A 114 -1.04 1.64 11.79
CA CYS A 114 -1.84 2.15 10.68
C CYS A 114 -3.33 1.91 10.87
N GLY A 115 -3.72 0.73 11.35
CA GLY A 115 -5.11 0.41 11.68
C GLY A 115 -5.67 1.38 12.72
N ALA A 116 -4.92 1.65 13.80
CA ALA A 116 -5.29 2.60 14.83
C ALA A 116 -5.42 4.03 14.28
N VAL A 117 -4.47 4.50 13.46
CA VAL A 117 -4.52 5.83 12.85
C VAL A 117 -5.72 5.97 11.92
N ILE A 118 -6.00 4.97 11.08
CA ILE A 118 -7.18 4.97 10.18
C ILE A 118 -8.47 5.02 11.01
N TYR A 119 -8.57 4.23 12.08
CA TYR A 119 -9.72 4.25 12.98
C TYR A 119 -9.93 5.61 13.65
N LEU A 120 -8.86 6.21 14.20
CA LEU A 120 -8.93 7.52 14.85
C LEU A 120 -9.38 8.63 13.89
N ILE A 121 -8.81 8.66 12.68
CA ILE A 121 -9.19 9.62 11.65
C ILE A 121 -10.67 9.44 11.27
N TYR A 122 -11.10 8.19 11.10
CA TYR A 122 -12.48 7.92 10.71
C TYR A 122 -13.48 8.30 11.83
N LYS A 123 -13.14 7.98 13.08
CA LYS A 123 -13.92 8.38 14.26
C LYS A 123 -14.03 9.90 14.34
N LEU A 124 -12.94 10.62 14.10
CA LEU A 124 -12.92 12.09 14.16
C LEU A 124 -13.76 12.73 13.05
N ILE A 125 -13.64 12.25 11.82
CA ILE A 125 -14.28 12.86 10.64
C ILE A 125 -15.77 12.53 10.57
N PHE A 126 -16.14 11.27 10.84
CA PHE A 126 -17.52 10.81 10.67
C PHE A 126 -18.32 10.81 11.98
N VAL A 127 -17.67 11.03 13.13
CA VAL A 127 -18.31 11.01 14.46
C VAL A 127 -19.09 9.71 14.70
N VAL A 128 -18.66 8.62 14.07
CA VAL A 128 -19.26 7.29 14.16
C VAL A 128 -18.30 6.39 14.91
N ASP A 129 -18.77 5.82 16.02
CA ASP A 129 -18.06 4.74 16.70
C ASP A 129 -18.39 3.41 16.01
N ILE A 130 -17.56 3.07 15.02
CA ILE A 130 -17.64 1.80 14.28
C ILE A 130 -17.65 0.60 15.22
N ILE A 131 -16.91 0.69 16.33
CA ILE A 131 -16.79 -0.35 17.35
C ILE A 131 -18.11 -0.54 18.11
N ALA A 132 -18.87 0.53 18.36
CA ALA A 132 -20.18 0.45 19.01
C ALA A 132 -21.28 -0.08 18.06
N ALA A 133 -21.14 0.16 16.76
CA ALA A 133 -22.08 -0.32 15.75
C ALA A 133 -21.93 -1.83 15.45
N ILE A 134 -20.75 -2.40 15.68
CA ILE A 134 -20.46 -3.81 15.40
C ILE A 134 -20.70 -4.64 16.67
N LYS A 135 -21.74 -5.48 16.67
CA LYS A 135 -22.05 -6.44 17.75
C LYS A 135 -21.09 -7.65 17.83
N PHE A 136 -19.94 -7.60 17.17
CA PHE A 136 -18.93 -8.67 17.22
C PHE A 136 -17.86 -8.36 18.28
N PRO A 137 -17.30 -9.40 18.92
CA PRO A 137 -16.17 -9.22 19.82
C PRO A 137 -14.99 -8.59 19.09
N VAL A 138 -14.56 -7.42 19.56
CA VAL A 138 -13.47 -6.61 18.99
C VAL A 138 -12.18 -7.44 18.87
N ALA A 139 -11.92 -8.33 19.83
CA ALA A 139 -10.77 -9.22 19.82
C ALA A 139 -10.72 -10.10 18.54
N VAL A 140 -11.87 -10.62 18.09
CA VAL A 140 -11.94 -11.46 16.88
C VAL A 140 -11.65 -10.63 15.62
N LEU A 141 -12.10 -9.37 15.59
CA LEU A 141 -11.84 -8.43 14.49
C LEU A 141 -10.34 -8.10 14.37
N ILE A 142 -9.67 -7.88 15.50
CA ILE A 142 -8.22 -7.61 15.53
C ILE A 142 -7.45 -8.84 15.04
N ILE A 143 -7.76 -10.02 15.55
CA ILE A 143 -7.11 -11.27 15.13
C ILE A 143 -7.33 -11.51 13.63
N ALA A 144 -8.55 -11.30 13.12
CA ALA A 144 -8.85 -11.45 11.70
C ALA A 144 -8.04 -10.44 10.84
N MET A 145 -7.90 -9.19 11.30
CA MET A 145 -7.09 -8.18 10.61
C MET A 145 -5.62 -8.60 10.53
N GLU A 146 -5.04 -9.11 11.61
CA GLU A 146 -3.66 -9.60 11.64
C GLU A 146 -3.45 -10.77 10.67
N VAL A 147 -4.36 -11.74 10.65
CA VAL A 147 -4.29 -12.88 9.72
C VAL A 147 -4.36 -12.40 8.26
N VAL A 148 -5.30 -11.50 7.95
CA VAL A 148 -5.42 -10.93 6.59
C VAL A 148 -4.18 -10.14 6.22
N PHE A 149 -3.59 -9.42 7.17
CA PHE A 149 -2.34 -8.68 6.95
C PHE A 149 -1.17 -9.61 6.62
N LEU A 150 -1.02 -10.72 7.34
CA LEU A 150 0.03 -11.71 7.07
C LEU A 150 -0.14 -12.33 5.66
N LEU A 151 -1.37 -12.63 5.26
CA LEU A 151 -1.67 -13.10 3.90
C LEU A 151 -1.30 -12.06 2.84
N TYR A 152 -1.65 -10.79 3.09
CA TYR A 152 -1.26 -9.67 2.23
C TYR A 152 0.26 -9.52 2.13
N ASP A 153 0.98 -9.57 3.25
CA ASP A 153 2.43 -9.47 3.25
C ASP A 153 3.07 -10.60 2.46
N TYR A 154 2.62 -11.84 2.68
CA TYR A 154 3.11 -13.00 1.94
C TYR A 154 2.87 -12.86 0.43
N ALA A 155 1.65 -12.47 0.02
CA ALA A 155 1.32 -12.23 -1.37
C ALA A 155 2.23 -11.16 -2.00
N LEU A 156 2.52 -10.10 -1.26
CA LEU A 156 3.36 -9.00 -1.72
C LEU A 156 4.85 -9.43 -1.80
N THR A 157 5.33 -10.30 -0.91
CA THR A 157 6.69 -10.88 -1.01
C THR A 157 6.80 -11.77 -2.24
N LEU A 158 5.80 -12.63 -2.48
CA LEU A 158 5.76 -13.50 -3.65
C LEU A 158 5.74 -12.67 -4.94
N PHE A 159 4.97 -11.58 -4.97
CA PHE A 159 4.92 -10.66 -6.08
C PHE A 159 6.27 -9.98 -6.34
N ILE A 160 6.92 -9.42 -5.31
CA ILE A 160 8.25 -8.80 -5.42
C ILE A 160 9.27 -9.82 -5.94
N SER A 161 9.28 -11.04 -5.38
CA SER A 161 10.19 -12.10 -5.80
C SER A 161 9.97 -12.51 -7.26
N TYR A 162 8.71 -12.62 -7.70
CA TYR A 162 8.37 -12.92 -9.08
C TYR A 162 8.85 -11.83 -10.04
N VAL A 163 8.58 -10.56 -9.71
CA VAL A 163 9.04 -9.40 -10.49
C VAL A 163 10.56 -9.40 -10.57
N ASN A 164 11.24 -9.54 -9.43
CA ASN A 164 12.70 -9.52 -9.39
C ASN A 164 13.32 -10.65 -10.23
N LYS A 165 12.81 -11.89 -10.09
CA LYS A 165 13.28 -13.06 -10.85
C LYS A 165 13.09 -12.90 -12.37
N ASN A 166 11.95 -12.38 -12.80
CA ASN A 166 11.63 -12.29 -14.23
C ASN A 166 12.19 -11.04 -14.90
N TYR A 167 12.20 -9.89 -14.22
CA TYR A 167 12.79 -8.67 -14.77
C TYR A 167 14.32 -8.74 -14.81
N LEU A 168 14.99 -9.37 -13.83
CA LEU A 168 16.45 -9.57 -13.89
C LEU A 168 16.87 -10.56 -14.99
N LYS A 169 16.06 -11.58 -15.28
CA LYS A 169 16.36 -12.56 -16.34
C LYS A 169 16.22 -12.00 -17.75
N ARG A 170 15.33 -11.03 -17.97
CA ARG A 170 15.17 -10.35 -19.28
C ARG A 170 16.14 -9.19 -19.51
N LEU A 171 17.02 -8.91 -18.54
CA LEU A 171 18.04 -7.85 -18.60
C LEU A 171 19.48 -8.39 -18.72
N LYS A 172 19.65 -9.71 -18.79
CA LYS A 172 20.89 -10.36 -19.23
C LYS A 172 20.79 -10.72 -20.70
#